data_AF-A0A1E5W548-F1
#
_entry.id   AF-A0A1E5W548-F1
#
_cell.length_a   1.000
_cell.length_b   1.000
_cell.length_c   1.000
_cell.angle_alpha   90.00
_cell.angle_beta   90.00
_cell.angle_gamma   90.00
#
_symmetry.space_group_name_H-M   'P 1'
#
loop_
_entity.id
_entity.type
_entity.pdbx_description
1 polymer ?
#
loop_
_entity_poly.entity_id
_entity_poly.type
_entity_poly.pdbx_seq_one_letter_code
_entity_poly.pdbx_strand_id
1 'polypeptide(L)' 'MEDNLPNWWLLARKKMTKVRRKTFDSLCLLLSRQLWLERNNRVFRNGVKLPDLLVGAILEQASLWSKAGLLDIVLLFSG' A
#
# COMPACT_ATOMS: atom_id res chain seq x y z
N MET A 1 22.26 3.85 7.93
CA MET A 1 21.44 2.87 7.18
C MET A 1 20.57 3.67 6.25
N GLU A 2 20.51 3.35 4.97
CA GLU A 2 19.60 4.06 4.08
C GLU A 2 18.16 3.73 4.46
N ASP A 3 17.47 4.70 5.05
CA ASP A 3 16.03 4.70 5.35
C ASP A 3 15.23 4.85 4.05
N ASN A 4 15.43 3.91 3.11
CA ASN A 4 14.71 3.87 1.86
C ASN A 4 13.60 2.79 1.90
N LEU A 5 12.55 3.01 1.11
CA LEU A 5 11.36 2.16 1.10
C LEU A 5 11.67 0.67 0.82
N PRO A 6 12.53 0.30 -0.16
CA PRO A 6 12.89 -1.10 -0.38
C PRO A 6 13.54 -1.79 0.84
N ASN A 7 14.49 -1.12 1.49
CA ASN A 7 15.16 -1.67 2.67
C ASN A 7 14.17 -1.86 3.83
N TRP A 8 13.35 -0.84 4.10
CA TRP A 8 12.31 -0.92 5.11
C TRP A 8 11.32 -2.06 4.83
N TRP A 9 10.87 -2.20 3.58
CA TRP A 9 9.93 -3.25 3.17
C TRP A 9 10.53 -4.62 3.43
N LEU A 10 11.77 -4.88 2.98
CA LEU A 10 12.43 -6.18 3.22
C LEU A 10 12.58 -6.51 4.71
N LEU A 11 12.90 -5.52 5.53
CA LEU A 11 13.02 -5.70 6.99
C LEU A 11 11.66 -5.94 7.66
N ALA A 12 10.63 -5.19 7.28
CA ALA A 12 9.26 -5.38 7.79
C ALA A 12 8.70 -6.74 7.37
N ARG A 13 8.93 -7.16 6.12
CA ARG A 13 8.53 -8.46 5.58
C ARG A 13 9.13 -9.63 6.36
N LYS A 14 10.37 -9.50 6.85
CA LYS A 14 11.01 -10.53 7.69
C LYS A 14 10.25 -10.78 8.99
N LYS A 15 9.58 -9.75 9.53
CA LYS A 15 8.74 -9.85 10.75
C LYS A 15 7.38 -10.51 10.48
N MET A 16 6.97 -10.64 9.22
CA MET A 16 5.72 -11.29 8.85
C MET A 16 5.86 -12.81 8.76
N THR A 17 4.85 -13.53 9.25
CA THR A 17 4.72 -14.97 9.06
C THR A 17 4.68 -15.30 7.56
N LYS A 18 5.16 -16.48 7.16
CA LYS A 18 5.23 -16.86 5.73
C LYS A 18 3.89 -16.70 5.02
N VAL A 19 2.79 -17.03 5.70
CA VAL A 19 1.42 -16.94 5.18
C VAL A 19 0.99 -15.48 4.96
N ARG A 20 1.37 -14.54 5.86
CA ARG A 20 1.01 -13.12 5.76
C ARG A 20 1.88 -12.32 4.79
N ARG A 21 3.06 -12.80 4.40
CA ARG A 21 4.00 -12.06 3.52
C ARG A 21 3.36 -11.64 2.20
N LYS A 22 2.60 -12.51 1.54
CA LYS A 22 1.98 -12.20 0.24
C LYS A 22 1.00 -11.02 0.35
N THR A 23 0.09 -11.07 1.33
CA THR A 23 -0.91 -10.00 1.53
C THR A 23 -0.24 -8.70 2.01
N PHE A 24 0.80 -8.80 2.85
CA PHE A 24 1.63 -7.65 3.23
C PHE A 24 2.32 -6.99 2.04
N ASP A 25 2.99 -7.77 1.19
CA ASP A 25 3.66 -7.27 -0.02
C ASP A 25 2.66 -6.59 -0.96
N SER A 26 1.46 -7.17 -1.10
CA SER A 26 0.38 -6.59 -1.90
C SER A 26 -0.08 -5.24 -1.36
N LEU A 27 -0.23 -5.09 -0.03
CA LEU A 27 -0.56 -3.81 0.59
C LEU A 27 0.53 -2.76 0.36
N CYS A 28 1.81 -3.12 0.58
CA CYS A 28 2.94 -2.22 0.34
C CYS A 28 2.98 -1.75 -1.12
N LEU A 29 2.72 -2.64 -2.07
CA LEU A 29 2.63 -2.30 -3.48
C LEU A 29 1.47 -1.32 -3.75
N LEU A 30 0.30 -1.58 -3.19
CA LEU A 30 -0.87 -0.69 -3.34
C LEU A 30 -0.56 0.71 -2.81
N LEU A 31 -0.02 0.82 -1.60
CA LEU A 31 0.34 2.10 -0.99
C LEU A 31 1.38 2.84 -1.83
N SER A 32 2.43 2.14 -2.27
CA SER A 32 3.47 2.71 -3.13
C SER A 32 2.88 3.24 -4.45
N ARG A 33 1.96 2.48 -5.05
CA ARG A 33 1.25 2.90 -6.27
C ARG A 33 0.39 4.14 -6.05
N GLN A 34 -0.41 4.18 -4.98
CA GLN A 34 -1.29 5.32 -4.72
C GLN A 34 -0.51 6.60 -4.43
N LEU A 35 0.57 6.50 -3.66
CA LEU A 35 1.46 7.63 -3.39
C LEU A 35 2.17 8.13 -4.66
N TRP A 36 2.64 7.20 -5.51
CA TRP A 36 3.23 7.56 -6.80
C TRP A 36 2.22 8.26 -7.73
N LEU A 37 0.98 7.77 -7.80
CA LEU A 37 -0.09 8.40 -8.59
C LEU A 37 -0.42 9.81 -8.09
N GLU A 38 -0.53 10.01 -6.78
CA GLU A 38 -0.76 11.33 -6.20
C GLU A 38 0.40 12.29 -6.50
N ARG A 39 1.65 11.83 -6.32
CA ARG A 39 2.84 12.63 -6.68
C ARG A 39 2.80 13.04 -8.15
N ASN A 40 2.48 12.13 -9.06
CA ASN A 40 2.38 12.43 -10.49
C ASN A 40 1.25 13.41 -10.78
N ASN A 41 0.11 13.31 -10.09
CA ASN A 41 -0.99 14.26 -10.25
C ASN A 41 -0.56 15.69 -9.84
N ARG A 42 0.20 15.81 -8.74
CA ARG A 42 0.76 17.10 -8.28
C ARG A 42 1.74 17.68 -9.27
N VAL A 43 2.68 16.87 -9.76
CA VAL A 43 3.77 17.33 -10.63
C VAL A 43 3.30 17.61 -12.06
N PHE A 44 2.51 16.71 -12.65
CA PHE A 44 2.18 16.77 -14.08
C PHE A 44 0.81 17.37 -14.39
N ARG A 45 -0.10 17.41 -13.42
CA ARG A 45 -1.48 17.86 -13.62
C ARG A 45 -1.86 19.06 -12.76
N ASN A 46 -0.91 19.58 -11.97
CA ASN A 46 -1.13 20.63 -10.97
C ASN A 46 -2.33 20.34 -10.05
N GLY A 47 -2.63 19.05 -9.84
CA GLY A 47 -3.75 18.59 -9.03
C GLY A 47 -3.26 18.16 -7.66
N VAL A 48 -3.89 18.65 -6.60
CA VAL A 48 -3.57 18.30 -5.21
C VAL A 48 -4.81 17.68 -4.58
N LYS A 49 -4.71 16.43 -4.12
CA LYS A 49 -5.75 15.86 -3.26
C LYS A 49 -5.50 16.28 -1.82
N LEU A 50 -6.58 16.60 -1.11
CA LEU A 50 -6.57 16.66 0.34
C LEU A 50 -6.19 15.28 0.90
N PRO A 51 -5.44 15.20 2.01
CA PRO A 51 -5.01 13.92 2.59
C PRO A 51 -6.16 12.94 2.80
N ASP A 52 -7.32 13.40 3.28
CA ASP A 52 -8.49 12.55 3.52
C ASP A 52 -9.04 11.92 2.24
N LEU A 53 -9.01 12.64 1.13
CA LEU A 53 -9.43 12.12 -0.18
C LEU A 53 -8.45 11.07 -0.70
N LEU A 54 -7.15 11.22 -0.42
CA LEU A 54 -6.15 10.22 -0.75
C LEU A 54 -6.33 8.95 0.08
N VAL A 55 -6.58 9.08 1.39
CA VAL A 55 -6.88 7.95 2.28
C VAL A 55 -8.14 7.23 1.81
N GLY A 56 -9.21 7.96 1.49
CA GLY A 56 -10.43 7.38 0.92
C GLY A 56 -10.17 6.57 -0.35
N ALA A 57 -9.38 7.11 -1.28
CA ALA A 57 -9.00 6.40 -2.51
C ALA A 57 -8.15 5.15 -2.23
N ILE A 58 -7.24 5.19 -1.24
CA ILE A 58 -6.45 4.03 -0.82
C ILE A 58 -7.37 2.94 -0.28
N LEU A 59 -8.32 3.29 0.60
CA LEU A 59 -9.27 2.33 1.20
C LEU A 59 -10.19 1.70 0.15
N GLU A 60 -10.70 2.49 -0.79
CA GLU A 60 -11.50 1.99 -1.90
C GLU A 60 -10.69 0.98 -2.75
N GLN A 61 -9.45 1.31 -3.08
CA GLN A 61 -8.57 0.42 -3.83
C GLN A 61 -8.22 -0.84 -3.05
N ALA A 62 -7.99 -0.74 -1.74
CA ALA A 62 -7.76 -1.90 -0.88
C ALA A 62 -8.97 -2.84 -0.87
N SER A 63 -10.19 -2.29 -0.79
CA SER A 63 -11.43 -3.06 -0.90
C SER A 63 -11.55 -3.77 -2.26
N LEU A 64 -11.27 -3.07 -3.36
CA LEU A 64 -11.28 -3.66 -4.70
C LEU A 64 -10.24 -4.77 -4.86
N TRP A 65 -9.01 -4.55 -4.39
CA TRP A 65 -7.96 -5.56 -4.43
C TRP A 65 -8.31 -6.77 -3.56
N SER A 66 -9.01 -6.55 -2.46
CA SER A 66 -9.49 -7.64 -1.61
C SER A 66 -10.56 -8.49 -2.30
N LYS A 67 -11.55 -7.85 -2.93
CA LYS A 67 -12.56 -8.55 -3.74
C LYS A 67 -11.93 -9.31 -4.92
N ALA A 68 -10.85 -8.79 -5.48
CA ALA A 68 -10.09 -9.43 -6.56
C ALA A 68 -9.13 -10.55 -6.09
N GLY A 69 -9.04 -10.82 -4.77
CA GLY A 69 -8.13 -11.83 -4.22
C GLY A 69 -6.65 -11.43 -4.23
N LEU A 70 -6.35 -10.16 -4.48
CA LEU A 70 -5.00 -9.61 -4.47
C LEU A 70 -4.55 -9.19 -3.08
N LEU A 71 -5.49 -8.82 -2.20
CA LEU A 71 -5.23 -8.39 -0.82
C LEU A 71 -6.15 -9.10 0.17
N ASP A 72 -5.59 -9.93 1.03
CA ASP A 72 -6.37 -10.55 2.10
C ASP A 72 -6.24 -9.70 3.38
N ILE A 73 -7.19 -8.80 3.59
CA ILE A 73 -7.23 -7.86 4.72
C ILE A 73 -7.43 -8.63 6.04
N VAL A 74 -8.27 -9.66 6.03
CA VAL A 74 -8.56 -10.46 7.23
C VAL A 74 -7.32 -11.22 7.66
N LEU A 75 -6.65 -11.90 6.73
CA LEU A 75 -5.41 -12.60 7.02
C LEU A 75 -4.30 -11.66 7.50
N LEU A 76 -4.22 -10.45 6.93
CA LEU A 76 -3.19 -9.49 7.30
C LEU A 76 -3.34 -8.99 8.74
N PHE A 77 -4.58 -8.74 9.19
CA PHE A 77 -4.88 -8.17 10.52
C PHE A 77 -5.40 -9.18 11.54
N SER A 78 -5.51 -10.46 11.18
CA SER A 78 -5.78 -11.53 12.13
C SER A 78 -4.68 -11.60 13.20
N GLY A 79 -5.07 -11.84 14.46
CA GLY A 79 -4.16 -12.10 15.59
C GLY A 79 -3.42 -13.40 15.37
#